data_AF-W2JFK4-F1
#
_entry.id   AF-W2JFK4-F1
#
_cell.length_a   1.000
_cell.length_b   1.000
_cell.length_c   1.000
_cell.angle_alpha   90.00
_cell.angle_beta   90.00
_cell.angle_gamma   90.00
#
_symmetry.space_group_name_H-M   'P 1'
#
loop_
_entity.id
_entity.type
_entity.pdbx_description
1 polymer ?
#
loop_
_entity_poly.entity_id
_entity_poly.type
_entity_poly.pdbx_seq_one_letter_code
_entity_poly.pdbx_strand_id
1 'polypeptide(L)'
;MGCTKKFLTTEDLKMALNIFCCVYGIGTLGMPGNFSRAGPVLAVIGMAFMAFANVYASVAICRVMLLAPKSVKTYSDLGEWCMGKWGRWLSVVSQMASCLLVPCVFLVLGGTLLDGLFPDAFSATYWICFMALMCLPVCLIPTLKEGAGAAFAGCAGTLIADVIGVAVVMYGMRGHPSPPSPDIKFSQVAGMFGNLSLAYNAGIVIPALQRQHSEPTRMPRVVFATMAFISCLFLILASTAYSSVGCQITGNLLYSIYPDSTTGLTTLGFKSDWGAVVMAYFFMQLHITIAFSVILNPAFYLAERLVLKMHQKKEDD
;
A
#
# COMPACT_ATOMS: atom_id res chain seq x y z
N MET A 1 -38.33 16.47 -11.29
CA MET A 1 -37.17 16.99 -10.53
C MET A 1 -36.02 16.01 -10.64
N GLY A 2 -35.11 16.25 -11.58
CA GLY A 2 -33.90 15.44 -11.72
C GLY A 2 -32.97 15.75 -10.55
N CYS A 3 -32.88 14.84 -9.59
CA CYS A 3 -31.88 14.92 -8.53
C CYS A 3 -30.51 14.77 -9.21
N THR A 4 -29.77 15.88 -9.34
CA THR A 4 -28.39 15.89 -9.82
C THR A 4 -27.57 15.04 -8.86
N LYS A 5 -27.42 13.74 -9.17
CA LYS A 5 -26.61 12.83 -8.35
C LYS A 5 -25.20 13.45 -8.27
N LYS A 6 -24.80 13.88 -7.07
CA LYS A 6 -23.45 14.41 -6.82
C LYS A 6 -22.42 13.45 -7.41
N PHE A 7 -21.48 13.97 -8.20
CA PHE A 7 -20.48 13.18 -8.92
C PHE A 7 -19.55 12.44 -7.95
N LEU A 8 -19.25 13.04 -6.80
CA LEU A 8 -18.49 12.47 -5.69
C LEU A 8 -19.16 12.85 -4.36
N THR A 9 -19.41 11.87 -3.50
CA THR A 9 -19.92 12.09 -2.14
C THR A 9 -18.79 12.07 -1.12
N THR A 10 -19.07 12.53 0.10
CA THR A 10 -18.13 12.40 1.21
C THR A 10 -17.82 10.95 1.53
N GLU A 11 -18.78 10.03 1.36
CA GLU A 11 -18.54 8.59 1.56
C GLU A 11 -17.64 8.01 0.47
N ASP A 12 -17.85 8.40 -0.79
CA ASP A 12 -16.99 8.02 -1.91
C ASP A 12 -15.53 8.43 -1.62
N LEU A 13 -15.32 9.64 -1.09
CA LEU A 13 -14.00 10.12 -0.70
C LEU A 13 -13.39 9.29 0.44
N LYS A 14 -14.17 8.94 1.48
CA LYS A 14 -13.68 8.08 2.58
C LYS A 14 -13.23 6.71 2.07
N MET A 15 -13.96 6.13 1.12
CA MET A 15 -13.58 4.84 0.52
C MET A 15 -12.32 4.98 -0.33
N ALA A 16 -12.23 6.05 -1.14
CA ALA A 16 -11.03 6.37 -1.92
C ALA A 16 -9.80 6.53 -1.03
N LEU A 17 -9.91 7.24 0.10
CA LEU A 17 -8.81 7.42 1.05
C LEU A 17 -8.34 6.10 1.67
N ASN A 18 -9.25 5.17 1.98
CA ASN A 18 -8.85 3.85 2.48
C ASN A 18 -8.15 3.02 1.40
N ILE A 19 -8.64 3.03 0.16
CA ILE A 19 -7.98 2.34 -0.98
C ILE A 19 -6.60 2.95 -1.22
N PHE A 20 -6.51 4.28 -1.22
CA PHE A 20 -5.25 5.00 -1.37
C PHE A 20 -4.29 4.64 -0.24
N CYS A 21 -4.70 4.72 1.02
CA CYS A 21 -3.86 4.36 2.15
C CYS A 21 -3.41 2.89 2.13
N CYS A 22 -4.20 1.98 1.55
CA CYS A 22 -3.84 0.57 1.44
C CYS A 22 -2.81 0.29 0.34
N VAL A 23 -2.91 0.99 -0.79
CA VAL A 23 -2.13 0.72 -2.01
C VAL A 23 -0.94 1.69 -2.13
N TYR A 24 -1.20 2.98 -1.91
CA TYR A 24 -0.24 4.06 -1.93
C TYR A 24 0.45 4.19 -0.56
N GLY A 25 1.51 3.42 -0.40
CA GLY A 25 2.21 3.22 0.86
C GLY A 25 3.58 2.60 0.63
N ILE A 26 3.83 1.43 1.22
CA ILE A 26 5.03 0.64 0.90
C ILE A 26 5.17 0.37 -0.61
N GLY A 27 4.05 0.29 -1.32
CA GLY A 27 4.04 0.22 -2.78
C GLY A 27 4.89 1.33 -3.42
N THR A 28 4.83 2.57 -2.95
CA THR A 28 5.58 3.74 -3.47
C THR A 28 7.08 3.56 -3.29
N LEU A 29 7.49 3.10 -2.10
CA LEU A 29 8.88 2.96 -1.69
C LEU A 29 9.66 2.02 -2.62
N GLY A 30 8.99 0.99 -3.12
CA GLY A 30 9.56 0.02 -4.05
C GLY A 30 9.58 0.44 -5.51
N MET A 31 8.85 1.52 -5.89
CA MET A 31 8.69 1.89 -7.30
C MET A 31 9.99 2.34 -7.97
N PRO A 32 10.84 3.19 -7.35
CA PRO A 32 12.12 3.53 -7.96
C PRO A 32 13.05 2.30 -8.10
N GLY A 33 13.05 1.43 -7.09
CA GLY A 33 13.80 0.17 -7.12
C GLY A 33 13.34 -0.79 -8.23
N ASN A 34 12.06 -0.77 -8.60
CA ASN A 34 11.54 -1.52 -9.73
C ASN A 34 12.13 -1.05 -11.08
N PHE A 35 12.26 0.26 -11.26
CA PHE A 35 12.88 0.87 -12.46
C PHE A 35 14.38 0.61 -12.49
N SER A 36 15.03 0.63 -11.33
CA SER A 36 16.43 0.23 -11.17
C SER A 36 16.69 -1.22 -11.60
N ARG A 37 15.77 -2.14 -11.28
CA ARG A 37 15.92 -3.58 -11.59
C ARG A 37 15.67 -3.92 -13.06
N ALA A 38 14.62 -3.37 -13.65
CA ALA A 38 14.15 -3.79 -14.97
C ALA A 38 14.45 -2.77 -16.09
N GLY A 39 14.93 -1.57 -15.73
CA GLY A 39 15.03 -0.45 -16.65
C GLY A 39 13.69 0.23 -16.91
N PRO A 40 13.71 1.46 -17.45
CA PRO A 40 12.52 2.31 -17.52
C PRO A 40 11.46 1.75 -18.47
N VAL A 41 11.86 1.16 -19.60
CA VAL A 41 10.92 0.64 -20.61
C VAL A 41 10.15 -0.56 -20.07
N LEU A 42 10.85 -1.59 -19.59
CA LEU A 42 10.20 -2.78 -19.03
C LEU A 42 9.42 -2.47 -17.75
N ALA A 43 9.92 -1.54 -16.91
CA ALA A 43 9.21 -1.14 -15.71
C ALA A 43 7.91 -0.38 -16.00
N VAL A 44 7.88 0.49 -17.01
CA VAL A 44 6.64 1.15 -17.45
C VAL A 44 5.65 0.15 -18.03
N ILE A 45 6.11 -0.78 -18.88
CA ILE A 45 5.24 -1.84 -19.44
C ILE A 45 4.69 -2.73 -18.32
N GLY A 46 5.56 -3.19 -17.41
CA GLY A 46 5.18 -4.01 -16.26
C GLY A 46 4.21 -3.29 -15.34
N MET A 47 4.46 -2.01 -15.04
CA MET A 47 3.54 -1.20 -14.24
C MET A 47 2.20 -1.03 -14.94
N ALA A 48 2.19 -0.73 -16.24
CA ALA A 48 0.95 -0.55 -17.01
C ALA A 48 0.12 -1.85 -17.05
N PHE A 49 0.76 -2.99 -17.26
CA PHE A 49 0.10 -4.30 -17.20
C PHE A 49 -0.47 -4.58 -15.80
N MET A 50 0.35 -4.39 -14.76
CA MET A 50 -0.08 -4.64 -13.38
C MET A 50 -1.18 -3.69 -12.93
N ALA A 51 -1.10 -2.41 -13.31
CA ALA A 51 -2.15 -1.43 -13.10
C ALA A 51 -3.45 -1.87 -13.78
N PHE A 52 -3.40 -2.20 -15.07
CA PHE A 52 -4.56 -2.66 -15.83
C PHE A 52 -5.20 -3.90 -15.21
N ALA A 53 -4.40 -4.94 -14.94
CA ALA A 53 -4.88 -6.20 -14.37
C ALA A 53 -5.53 -5.99 -12.99
N ASN A 54 -4.89 -5.21 -12.11
CA ASN A 54 -5.41 -4.99 -10.75
C ASN A 54 -6.60 -4.04 -10.73
N VAL A 55 -6.63 -3.00 -11.57
CA VAL A 55 -7.80 -2.12 -11.73
C VAL A 55 -8.98 -2.94 -12.23
N TYR A 56 -8.78 -3.77 -13.26
CA TYR A 56 -9.82 -4.63 -13.80
C TYR A 56 -10.34 -5.61 -12.74
N ALA A 57 -9.44 -6.33 -12.06
CA ALA A 57 -9.81 -7.27 -11.00
C ALA A 57 -10.57 -6.58 -9.86
N SER A 58 -10.11 -5.41 -9.44
CA SER A 58 -10.74 -4.61 -8.37
C SER A 58 -12.15 -4.15 -8.74
N VAL A 59 -12.35 -3.68 -9.98
CA VAL A 59 -13.66 -3.31 -10.51
C VAL A 59 -14.56 -4.53 -10.68
N ALA A 60 -14.01 -5.65 -11.13
CA ALA A 60 -14.74 -6.91 -11.27
C ALA A 60 -15.25 -7.41 -9.91
N ILE A 61 -14.41 -7.42 -8.87
CA ILE A 61 -14.83 -7.73 -7.49
C ILE A 61 -16.03 -6.88 -7.11
N CYS A 62 -15.97 -5.56 -7.34
CA CYS A 62 -17.07 -4.67 -7.01
C CYS A 62 -18.36 -5.04 -7.75
N ARG A 63 -18.28 -5.28 -9.06
CA ARG A 63 -19.44 -5.64 -9.89
C ARG A 63 -20.04 -6.97 -9.51
N VAL A 64 -19.22 -7.99 -9.26
CA VAL A 64 -19.69 -9.32 -8.83
C VAL A 64 -20.38 -9.22 -7.49
N MET A 65 -19.84 -8.43 -6.55
CA MET A 65 -20.50 -8.18 -5.27
C MET A 65 -21.84 -7.44 -5.37
N LEU A 66 -22.08 -6.68 -6.44
CA LEU A 66 -23.40 -6.07 -6.69
C LEU A 66 -24.43 -7.06 -7.22
N LEU A 67 -23.97 -8.14 -7.87
CA LEU A 67 -24.82 -9.22 -8.38
C LEU A 67 -25.06 -10.31 -7.34
N ALA A 68 -24.13 -10.46 -6.38
CA ALA A 68 -24.19 -11.49 -5.36
C ALA A 68 -25.34 -11.23 -4.36
N PRO A 69 -25.94 -12.29 -3.80
CA PRO A 69 -26.97 -12.17 -2.77
C PRO A 69 -26.40 -11.55 -1.49
N LYS A 70 -27.28 -11.03 -0.63
CA LYS A 70 -26.91 -10.34 0.63
C LYS A 70 -26.13 -11.23 1.61
N SER A 71 -26.21 -12.55 1.47
CA SER A 71 -25.43 -13.52 2.23
C SER A 71 -23.93 -13.51 1.88
N VAL A 72 -23.52 -12.93 0.74
CA VAL A 72 -22.11 -12.81 0.33
C VAL A 72 -21.50 -11.52 0.88
N LYS A 73 -20.72 -11.64 1.97
CA LYS A 73 -20.20 -10.47 2.73
C LYS A 73 -18.68 -10.34 2.72
N THR A 74 -17.95 -11.44 2.57
CA THR A 74 -16.48 -11.47 2.60
C THR A 74 -15.91 -11.83 1.23
N TYR A 75 -14.60 -11.60 1.06
CA TYR A 75 -13.90 -12.04 -0.15
C TYR A 75 -13.95 -13.56 -0.32
N SER A 76 -13.89 -14.31 0.79
CA SER A 76 -14.06 -15.76 0.81
C SER A 76 -15.48 -16.22 0.45
N ASP A 77 -16.52 -15.54 0.92
CA ASP A 77 -17.91 -15.80 0.53
C ASP A 77 -18.11 -15.52 -0.97
N LEU A 78 -17.46 -14.48 -1.51
CA LEU A 78 -17.49 -14.15 -2.94
C LEU A 78 -16.83 -15.26 -3.77
N GLY A 79 -15.68 -15.75 -3.34
CA GLY A 79 -15.01 -16.89 -3.96
C GLY A 79 -15.86 -18.15 -3.94
N GLU A 80 -16.56 -18.42 -2.83
CA GLU A 80 -17.50 -19.54 -2.71
C GLU A 80 -18.66 -19.43 -3.70
N TRP A 81 -19.21 -18.22 -3.86
CA TRP A 81 -20.31 -17.98 -4.77
C TRP A 81 -19.90 -18.14 -6.25
N CYS A 82 -18.71 -17.68 -6.62
CA CYS A 82 -18.23 -17.75 -8.01
C CYS A 82 -17.76 -19.14 -8.45
N MET A 83 -17.06 -19.89 -7.58
CA MET A 83 -16.38 -21.14 -7.94
C MET A 83 -16.59 -22.28 -6.92
N GLY A 84 -17.58 -22.16 -6.03
CA GLY A 84 -17.86 -23.14 -5.00
C GLY A 84 -16.72 -23.28 -3.98
N LYS A 85 -16.57 -24.47 -3.40
CA LYS A 85 -15.61 -24.76 -2.32
C LYS A 85 -14.16 -24.41 -2.68
N TRP A 86 -13.77 -24.63 -3.94
CA TRP A 86 -12.43 -24.28 -4.44
C TRP A 86 -12.17 -22.78 -4.43
N GLY A 87 -13.14 -21.98 -4.89
CA GLY A 87 -13.03 -20.52 -4.86
C GLY A 87 -12.94 -19.97 -3.45
N ARG A 88 -13.69 -20.56 -2.51
CA ARG A 88 -13.59 -20.24 -1.09
C ARG A 88 -12.18 -20.50 -0.57
N TRP A 89 -11.64 -21.69 -0.81
CA TRP A 89 -10.32 -22.09 -0.32
C TRP A 89 -9.22 -21.18 -0.89
N LEU A 90 -9.21 -20.94 -2.20
CA LEU A 90 -8.25 -20.04 -2.85
C LEU A 90 -8.32 -18.62 -2.29
N SER A 91 -9.53 -18.10 -2.08
CA SER A 91 -9.74 -16.74 -1.55
C SER A 91 -9.31 -16.62 -0.09
N VAL A 92 -9.62 -17.62 0.76
CA VAL A 92 -9.19 -17.61 2.17
C VAL A 92 -7.67 -17.69 2.28
N VAL A 93 -7.04 -18.62 1.57
CA VAL A 93 -5.58 -18.80 1.66
C VAL A 93 -4.85 -17.55 1.17
N SER A 94 -5.23 -17.02 0.00
CA SER A 94 -4.61 -15.80 -0.55
C SER A 94 -4.85 -14.56 0.32
N GLN A 95 -6.06 -14.40 0.85
CA GLN A 95 -6.39 -13.29 1.74
C GLN A 95 -5.65 -13.41 3.07
N MET A 96 -5.58 -14.60 3.68
CA MET A 96 -4.89 -14.79 4.95
C MET A 96 -3.38 -14.67 4.82
N ALA A 97 -2.80 -15.16 3.73
CA ALA A 97 -1.40 -14.91 3.42
C ALA A 97 -1.12 -13.40 3.30
N SER A 98 -1.98 -12.66 2.60
CA SER A 98 -1.82 -11.20 2.46
C SER A 98 -1.98 -10.47 3.80
N CYS A 99 -3.03 -10.80 4.56
CA CYS A 99 -3.29 -10.17 5.86
C CYS A 99 -2.30 -10.59 6.96
N LEU A 100 -1.44 -11.58 6.73
CA LEU A 100 -0.35 -11.94 7.64
C LEU A 100 0.97 -11.33 7.18
N LEU A 101 1.34 -11.54 5.92
CA LEU A 101 2.66 -11.17 5.40
C LEU A 101 2.79 -9.65 5.22
N VAL A 102 1.76 -8.95 4.76
CA VAL A 102 1.84 -7.50 4.56
C VAL A 102 2.00 -6.76 5.90
N PRO A 103 1.20 -7.06 6.95
CA PRO A 103 1.44 -6.50 8.28
C PRO A 103 2.83 -6.85 8.85
N CYS A 104 3.37 -8.04 8.60
CA CYS A 104 4.75 -8.35 8.99
C CYS A 104 5.78 -7.41 8.33
N VAL A 105 5.63 -7.14 7.02
CA VAL A 105 6.50 -6.18 6.31
C VAL A 105 6.36 -4.78 6.91
N PHE A 106 5.16 -4.39 7.33
CA PHE A 106 4.91 -3.07 7.95
C PHE A 106 5.61 -2.95 9.30
N LEU A 107 5.54 -4.00 10.13
CA LEU A 107 6.22 -4.03 11.43
C LEU A 107 7.74 -3.99 11.28
N VAL A 108 8.29 -4.77 10.33
CA VAL A 108 9.74 -4.76 10.05
C VAL A 108 10.19 -3.40 9.54
N LEU A 109 9.48 -2.83 8.56
CA LEU A 109 9.82 -1.53 8.00
C LEU A 109 9.74 -0.44 9.08
N GLY A 110 8.65 -0.36 9.85
CA GLY A 110 8.53 0.61 10.94
C GLY A 110 9.61 0.44 12.01
N GLY A 111 9.94 -0.81 12.35
CA GLY A 111 11.03 -1.11 13.27
C GLY A 111 12.38 -0.59 12.77
N THR A 112 12.70 -0.81 11.49
CA THR A 112 13.92 -0.31 10.85
C THR A 112 13.96 1.22 10.75
N LEU A 113 12.82 1.87 10.49
CA LEU A 113 12.77 3.34 10.46
C LEU A 113 13.02 3.93 11.86
N LEU A 114 12.44 3.35 12.91
CA LEU A 114 12.67 3.79 14.29
C LEU A 114 14.10 3.53 14.76
N ASP A 115 14.67 2.37 14.41
CA ASP A 115 16.07 2.03 14.67
C ASP A 115 17.02 3.06 14.03
N GLY A 116 16.73 3.48 12.79
CA GLY A 116 17.47 4.54 12.12
C GLY A 116 17.28 5.94 12.72
N LEU A 117 16.10 6.25 13.26
CA LEU A 117 15.83 7.53 13.93
C LEU A 117 16.51 7.65 15.30
N PHE A 118 16.59 6.54 16.03
CA PHE A 118 17.11 6.45 17.38
C PHE A 118 18.22 5.39 17.46
N PRO A 119 19.35 5.63 16.77
CA PRO A 119 20.45 4.67 16.76
C PRO A 119 20.96 4.42 18.18
N ASP A 120 21.44 3.19 18.42
CA ASP A 120 21.98 2.73 19.71
C ASP A 120 21.01 2.74 20.91
N ALA A 121 19.73 3.08 20.71
CA ALA A 121 18.74 3.10 21.80
C ALA A 121 18.19 1.70 22.14
N PHE A 122 17.76 0.95 21.12
CA PHE A 122 17.25 -0.42 21.24
C PHE A 122 17.61 -1.22 20.00
N SER A 123 17.60 -2.56 20.08
CA SER A 123 17.76 -3.38 18.88
C SER A 123 16.51 -3.37 18.00
N ALA A 124 16.68 -3.63 16.70
CA ALA A 124 15.57 -3.70 15.74
C ALA A 124 14.40 -4.61 16.20
N THR A 125 14.68 -5.71 16.90
CA THR A 125 13.64 -6.61 17.44
C THR A 125 12.74 -5.88 18.45
N TYR A 126 13.30 -5.10 19.36
CA TYR A 126 12.50 -4.33 20.32
C TYR A 126 11.71 -3.22 19.63
N TRP A 127 12.29 -2.56 18.62
CA TRP A 127 11.56 -1.58 17.81
C TRP A 127 10.35 -2.19 17.08
N ILE A 128 10.48 -3.41 16.56
CA ILE A 128 9.36 -4.16 15.98
C ILE A 128 8.27 -4.44 17.04
N CYS A 129 8.66 -4.81 18.26
CA CYS A 129 7.70 -4.99 19.36
C CYS A 129 6.99 -3.69 19.73
N PHE A 130 7.71 -2.57 19.85
CA PHE A 130 7.13 -1.26 20.12
C PHE A 130 6.20 -0.81 18.99
N MET A 131 6.58 -1.09 17.74
CA MET A 131 5.74 -0.86 16.58
C MET A 131 4.41 -1.61 16.69
N ALA A 132 4.45 -2.90 17.04
CA ALA A 132 3.23 -3.68 17.24
C ALA A 132 2.33 -3.05 18.32
N LEU A 133 2.91 -2.62 19.45
CA LEU A 133 2.19 -1.95 20.52
C LEU A 133 1.57 -0.61 20.07
N MET A 134 2.31 0.20 19.30
CA MET A 134 1.83 1.48 18.75
C MET A 134 0.71 1.32 17.73
N CYS A 135 0.64 0.19 17.02
CA CYS A 135 -0.44 -0.11 16.10
C CYS A 135 -1.74 -0.54 16.80
N LEU A 136 -1.67 -1.07 18.03
CA LEU A 136 -2.85 -1.61 18.74
C LEU A 136 -4.01 -0.61 18.87
N PRO A 137 -3.81 0.66 19.30
CA PRO A 137 -4.92 1.60 19.43
C PRO A 137 -5.66 1.86 18.11
N VAL A 138 -4.92 1.90 16.99
CA VAL A 138 -5.50 2.15 15.66
C VAL A 138 -6.24 0.91 15.16
N CYS A 139 -5.74 -0.29 15.47
CA CYS A 139 -6.42 -1.55 15.20
C CYS A 139 -7.75 -1.72 15.94
N LEU A 140 -7.96 -1.03 17.06
CA LEU A 140 -9.21 -1.06 17.81
C LEU A 140 -10.32 -0.19 17.20
N ILE A 141 -10.05 0.57 16.14
CA ILE A 141 -11.07 1.34 15.43
C ILE A 141 -11.98 0.35 14.68
N PRO A 142 -13.27 0.25 15.03
CA PRO A 142 -14.11 -0.88 14.61
C PRO A 142 -14.50 -0.83 13.14
N THR A 143 -14.47 0.35 12.48
CA THR A 143 -14.83 0.46 11.06
C THR A 143 -13.88 1.37 10.26
N LEU A 144 -13.64 1.00 8.99
CA LEU A 144 -12.85 1.79 8.05
C LEU A 144 -13.53 3.13 7.72
N LYS A 145 -14.86 3.20 7.87
CA LYS A 145 -15.67 4.41 7.68
C LYS A 145 -15.46 5.44 8.81
N GLU A 146 -15.29 4.98 10.05
CA GLU A 146 -14.95 5.82 11.20
C GLU A 146 -13.47 6.23 11.17
N GLY A 147 -12.60 5.36 10.67
CA GLY A 147 -11.18 5.62 10.49
C GLY A 147 -10.82 6.56 9.33
N ALA A 148 -11.76 7.21 8.67
CA ALA A 148 -11.47 8.01 7.47
C ALA A 148 -10.52 9.19 7.71
N GLY A 149 -10.56 9.81 8.90
CA GLY A 149 -9.60 10.85 9.29
C GLY A 149 -8.18 10.28 9.44
N ALA A 150 -8.05 9.10 10.02
CA ALA A 150 -6.78 8.37 10.07
C ALA A 150 -6.32 8.01 8.65
N ALA A 151 -7.17 7.41 7.81
CA ALA A 151 -6.83 7.10 6.43
C ALA A 151 -6.33 8.35 5.66
N PHE A 152 -6.95 9.51 5.84
CA PHE A 152 -6.46 10.78 5.28
C PHE A 152 -5.06 11.14 5.78
N ALA A 153 -4.82 11.09 7.09
CA ALA A 153 -3.51 11.35 7.67
C ALA A 153 -2.45 10.36 7.15
N GLY A 154 -2.81 9.09 6.97
CA GLY A 154 -1.95 8.08 6.37
C GLY A 154 -1.62 8.36 4.89
N CYS A 155 -2.61 8.80 4.10
CA CYS A 155 -2.40 9.21 2.71
C CYS A 155 -1.46 10.42 2.61
N ALA A 156 -1.68 11.42 3.45
CA ALA A 156 -0.85 12.62 3.52
C ALA A 156 0.58 12.28 3.96
N GLY A 157 0.73 11.39 4.95
CA GLY A 157 2.02 10.89 5.41
C GLY A 157 2.85 10.30 4.27
N THR A 158 2.30 9.38 3.48
CA THR A 158 3.04 8.81 2.33
C THR A 158 3.40 9.86 1.31
N LEU A 159 2.45 10.72 0.92
CA LEU A 159 2.70 11.74 -0.09
C LEU A 159 3.81 12.71 0.33
N ILE A 160 3.79 13.15 1.58
CA ILE A 160 4.82 14.06 2.11
C ILE A 160 6.17 13.34 2.19
N ALA A 161 6.21 12.10 2.70
CA ALA A 161 7.43 11.31 2.77
C ALA A 161 8.04 11.04 1.39
N ASP A 162 7.20 10.72 0.40
CA ASP A 162 7.60 10.50 -1.00
C ASP A 162 8.19 11.78 -1.62
N VAL A 163 7.52 12.92 -1.45
CA VAL A 163 7.99 14.22 -1.96
C VAL A 163 9.33 14.59 -1.34
N ILE A 164 9.47 14.46 -0.02
CA ILE A 164 10.74 14.72 0.67
C ILE A 164 11.82 13.76 0.18
N GLY A 165 11.52 12.46 0.11
CA GLY A 165 12.49 11.44 -0.29
C GLY A 165 13.01 11.66 -1.71
N VAL A 166 12.10 11.92 -2.67
CA VAL A 166 12.52 12.25 -4.04
C VAL A 166 13.26 13.58 -4.10
N ALA A 167 12.81 14.61 -3.38
CA ALA A 167 13.50 15.90 -3.36
C ALA A 167 14.94 15.78 -2.83
N VAL A 168 15.16 15.00 -1.76
CA VAL A 168 16.49 14.74 -1.20
C VAL A 168 17.37 14.02 -2.21
N VAL A 169 16.85 12.99 -2.90
CA VAL A 169 17.60 12.28 -3.96
C VAL A 169 17.94 13.22 -5.12
N MET A 170 16.95 13.94 -5.65
CA MET A 170 17.15 14.84 -6.79
C MET A 170 18.13 15.96 -6.48
N TYR A 171 18.07 16.51 -5.27
CA TYR A 171 18.99 17.56 -4.83
C TYR A 171 20.39 17.00 -4.58
N GLY A 172 20.49 15.86 -3.90
CA GLY A 172 21.76 15.21 -3.56
C GLY A 172 22.57 14.76 -4.78
N MET A 173 21.88 14.34 -5.84
CA MET A 173 22.51 13.86 -7.09
C MET A 173 22.82 14.97 -8.10
N ARG A 174 22.66 16.25 -7.74
CA ARG A 174 22.99 17.36 -8.66
C ARG A 174 24.47 17.38 -9.00
N GLY A 175 24.77 17.48 -10.28
CA GLY A 175 26.15 17.52 -10.79
C GLY A 175 26.84 16.16 -10.88
N HIS A 176 26.14 15.06 -10.57
CA HIS A 176 26.64 13.72 -10.85
C HIS A 176 26.57 13.37 -12.35
N PRO A 177 27.42 12.44 -12.85
CA PRO A 177 27.37 11.96 -14.22
C PRO A 177 26.02 11.35 -14.60
N SER A 178 25.80 11.16 -15.90
CA SER A 178 24.58 10.52 -16.42
C SER A 178 24.29 9.20 -15.70
N PRO A 179 23.05 8.97 -15.24
CA PRO A 179 22.71 7.78 -14.48
C PRO A 179 23.01 6.49 -15.25
N PRO A 180 23.58 5.46 -14.58
CA PRO A 180 23.90 4.20 -15.24
C PRO A 180 22.64 3.40 -15.61
N SER A 181 22.71 2.74 -16.75
CA SER A 181 21.69 1.82 -17.24
C SER A 181 21.78 0.46 -16.51
N PRO A 182 20.66 -0.20 -16.21
CA PRO A 182 20.67 -1.48 -15.54
C PRO A 182 21.05 -2.63 -16.48
N ASP A 183 21.76 -3.60 -15.92
CA ASP A 183 21.93 -4.92 -16.53
C ASP A 183 20.65 -5.74 -16.30
N ILE A 184 19.93 -6.09 -17.37
CA ILE A 184 18.59 -6.68 -17.29
C ILE A 184 18.69 -8.20 -17.19
N LYS A 185 18.44 -8.74 -16.00
CA LYS A 185 18.33 -10.20 -15.77
C LYS A 185 16.88 -10.60 -15.52
N PHE A 186 16.54 -11.83 -15.93
CA PHE A 186 15.20 -12.39 -15.68
C PHE A 186 14.80 -12.33 -14.19
N SER A 187 15.72 -12.62 -13.27
CA SER A 187 15.47 -12.55 -11.83
C SER A 187 15.09 -11.15 -11.35
N GLN A 188 15.68 -10.10 -11.92
CA GLN A 188 15.37 -8.72 -11.59
C GLN A 188 14.00 -8.30 -12.13
N VAL A 189 13.67 -8.72 -13.36
CA VAL A 189 12.35 -8.48 -13.96
C VAL A 189 11.26 -9.24 -13.20
N ALA A 190 11.49 -10.51 -12.83
CA ALA A 190 10.57 -11.28 -12.01
C ALA A 190 10.38 -10.65 -10.62
N GLY A 191 11.46 -10.19 -9.99
CA GLY A 191 11.41 -9.47 -8.71
C GLY A 191 10.61 -8.16 -8.80
N MET A 192 10.72 -7.44 -9.91
CA MET A 192 9.89 -6.26 -10.18
C MET A 192 8.39 -6.62 -10.22
N PHE A 193 7.99 -7.65 -10.96
CA PHE A 193 6.59 -8.09 -11.01
C PHE A 193 6.07 -8.54 -9.64
N GLY A 194 6.90 -9.22 -8.83
CA GLY A 194 6.56 -9.58 -7.45
C GLY A 194 6.27 -8.34 -6.59
N ASN A 195 7.13 -7.33 -6.66
CA ASN A 195 6.94 -6.08 -5.91
C ASN A 195 5.72 -5.28 -6.40
N LEU A 196 5.49 -5.22 -7.72
CA LEU A 196 4.29 -4.58 -8.29
C LEU A 196 3.00 -5.32 -7.89
N SER A 197 3.04 -6.65 -7.79
CA SER A 197 1.89 -7.46 -7.33
C SER A 197 1.53 -7.13 -5.88
N LEU A 198 2.55 -6.98 -5.02
CA LEU A 198 2.36 -6.52 -3.64
C LEU A 198 1.79 -5.08 -3.60
N ALA A 199 2.36 -4.17 -4.39
CA ALA A 199 1.98 -2.76 -4.38
C ALA A 199 0.52 -2.53 -4.80
N TYR A 200 0.00 -3.29 -5.76
CA TYR A 200 -1.36 -3.13 -6.29
C TYR A 200 -2.43 -3.99 -5.57
N ASN A 201 -2.11 -4.58 -4.41
CA ASN A 201 -2.97 -5.52 -3.70
C ASN A 201 -4.18 -4.88 -2.98
N ALA A 202 -5.03 -4.14 -3.71
CA ALA A 202 -6.25 -3.52 -3.18
C ALA A 202 -7.39 -4.53 -2.95
N GLY A 203 -7.37 -5.65 -3.68
CA GLY A 203 -8.47 -6.61 -3.74
C GLY A 203 -8.92 -7.14 -2.37
N ILE A 204 -7.98 -7.25 -1.42
CA ILE A 204 -8.23 -7.79 -0.08
C ILE A 204 -9.16 -6.92 0.78
N VAL A 205 -9.20 -5.61 0.56
CA VAL A 205 -10.00 -4.65 1.35
C VAL A 205 -11.28 -4.21 0.65
N ILE A 206 -11.36 -4.36 -0.68
CA ILE A 206 -12.50 -3.90 -1.48
C ILE A 206 -13.85 -4.45 -0.97
N PRO A 207 -13.99 -5.76 -0.66
CA PRO A 207 -15.26 -6.27 -0.14
C PRO A 207 -15.69 -5.63 1.19
N ALA A 208 -14.73 -5.37 2.07
CA ALA A 208 -14.99 -4.73 3.35
C ALA A 208 -15.45 -3.27 3.16
N LEU A 209 -14.78 -2.53 2.26
CA LEU A 209 -15.12 -1.16 1.92
C LEU A 209 -16.49 -1.05 1.24
N GLN A 210 -16.76 -1.91 0.25
CA GLN A 210 -18.02 -1.90 -0.48
C GLN A 210 -19.22 -2.18 0.43
N ARG A 211 -19.06 -3.07 1.42
CA ARG A 211 -20.09 -3.36 2.43
C ARG A 211 -20.40 -2.17 3.34
N GLN A 212 -19.43 -1.29 3.59
CA GLN A 212 -19.61 -0.12 4.46
C GLN A 212 -20.15 1.12 3.72
N HIS A 213 -20.23 1.06 2.38
CA HIS A 213 -20.73 2.15 1.56
C HIS A 213 -22.26 2.12 1.47
N SER A 214 -22.92 3.27 1.69
CA SER A 214 -24.40 3.32 1.69
C SER A 214 -25.02 3.15 0.30
N GLU A 215 -24.29 3.49 -0.78
CA GLU A 215 -24.71 3.25 -2.18
C GLU A 215 -23.63 2.41 -2.92
N PRO A 216 -23.56 1.07 -2.72
CA PRO A 216 -22.47 0.24 -3.25
C PRO A 216 -22.25 0.30 -4.76
N THR A 217 -23.27 0.71 -5.53
CA THR A 217 -23.22 0.84 -7.00
C THR A 217 -22.19 1.87 -7.47
N ARG A 218 -21.74 2.77 -6.59
CA ARG A 218 -20.66 3.74 -6.88
C ARG A 218 -19.25 3.17 -6.76
N MET A 219 -19.06 2.11 -5.97
CA MET A 219 -17.74 1.55 -5.66
C MET A 219 -16.89 1.20 -6.89
N PRO A 220 -17.44 0.59 -7.97
CA PRO A 220 -16.65 0.34 -9.18
C PRO A 220 -16.00 1.61 -9.76
N ARG A 221 -16.69 2.75 -9.73
CA ARG A 221 -16.17 4.04 -10.23
C ARG A 221 -15.11 4.61 -9.28
N VAL A 222 -15.38 4.57 -7.98
CA VAL A 222 -14.44 5.07 -6.94
C VAL A 222 -13.13 4.29 -6.98
N VAL A 223 -13.22 2.96 -7.04
CA VAL A 223 -12.05 2.06 -7.13
C VAL A 223 -11.27 2.33 -8.41
N PHE A 224 -11.94 2.42 -9.57
CA PHE A 224 -11.28 2.71 -10.84
C PHE A 224 -10.51 4.04 -10.79
N ALA A 225 -11.18 5.12 -10.37
CA ALA A 225 -10.57 6.45 -10.33
C ALA A 225 -9.40 6.51 -9.34
N THR A 226 -9.55 5.89 -8.16
CA THR A 226 -8.51 5.89 -7.12
C THR A 226 -7.29 5.09 -7.56
N MET A 227 -7.48 3.89 -8.08
CA MET A 227 -6.38 3.03 -8.53
C MET A 227 -5.65 3.63 -9.73
N ALA A 228 -6.38 4.23 -10.68
CA ALA A 228 -5.76 4.94 -11.81
C ALA A 228 -4.93 6.15 -11.34
N PHE A 229 -5.45 6.93 -10.39
CA PHE A 229 -4.73 8.05 -9.80
C PHE A 229 -3.43 7.59 -9.11
N ILE A 230 -3.49 6.51 -8.34
CA ILE A 230 -2.32 5.89 -7.69
C ILE A 230 -1.29 5.44 -8.72
N SER A 231 -1.72 4.79 -9.81
CA SER A 231 -0.81 4.39 -10.90
C SER A 231 -0.07 5.58 -11.52
N CYS A 232 -0.75 6.71 -11.71
CA CYS A 232 -0.12 7.94 -12.20
C CYS A 232 0.94 8.44 -11.22
N LEU A 233 0.63 8.48 -9.92
CA LEU A 233 1.59 8.91 -8.89
C LEU A 233 2.79 7.97 -8.78
N PHE A 234 2.57 6.65 -8.83
CA PHE A 234 3.66 5.67 -8.87
C PHE A 234 4.60 5.90 -10.05
N LEU A 235 4.05 6.16 -11.24
CA LEU A 235 4.84 6.45 -12.43
C LEU A 235 5.66 7.75 -12.27
N ILE A 236 5.05 8.82 -11.75
CA ILE A 236 5.73 10.09 -11.50
C ILE A 236 6.88 9.88 -10.51
N LEU A 237 6.60 9.22 -9.38
CA LEU A 237 7.60 8.96 -8.34
C LEU A 237 8.76 8.12 -8.87
N ALA A 238 8.45 7.02 -9.55
CA ALA A 238 9.45 6.09 -10.06
C ALA A 238 10.35 6.74 -11.12
N SER A 239 9.73 7.41 -12.11
CA SER A 239 10.46 8.06 -13.19
C SER A 239 11.33 9.22 -12.68
N THR A 240 10.81 10.03 -11.77
CA THR A 240 11.55 11.16 -11.20
C THR A 240 12.76 10.67 -10.40
N ALA A 241 12.57 9.73 -9.48
CA ALA A 241 13.66 9.17 -8.71
C ALA A 241 14.69 8.48 -9.62
N TYR A 242 14.24 7.59 -10.52
CA TYR A 242 15.11 6.88 -11.46
C TYR A 242 15.91 7.83 -12.37
N SER A 243 15.31 8.93 -12.84
CA SER A 243 16.00 9.89 -13.70
C SER A 243 17.23 10.55 -13.06
N SER A 244 17.32 10.54 -11.71
CA SER A 244 18.43 11.16 -10.97
C SER A 244 19.55 10.19 -10.61
N VAL A 245 19.28 8.88 -10.59
CA VAL A 245 20.14 7.84 -9.97
C VAL A 245 20.29 6.56 -10.79
N GLY A 246 19.41 6.32 -11.76
CA GLY A 246 19.46 5.14 -12.63
C GLY A 246 19.36 3.85 -11.83
N CYS A 247 20.24 2.89 -12.12
CA CYS A 247 20.27 1.60 -11.43
C CYS A 247 20.88 1.63 -10.01
N GLN A 248 21.29 2.79 -9.50
CA GLN A 248 21.94 2.89 -8.19
C GLN A 248 20.96 3.00 -7.02
N ILE A 249 19.70 3.34 -7.29
CA ILE A 249 18.69 3.40 -6.23
C ILE A 249 18.44 2.03 -5.64
N THR A 250 18.37 2.00 -4.31
CA THR A 250 18.12 0.76 -3.60
C THR A 250 16.68 0.30 -3.80
N GLY A 251 16.37 -0.91 -3.33
CA GLY A 251 15.00 -1.45 -3.43
C GLY A 251 13.94 -0.64 -2.68
N ASN A 252 14.33 0.32 -1.84
CA ASN A 252 13.44 1.18 -1.06
C ASN A 252 13.94 2.63 -1.09
N LEU A 253 13.07 3.57 -1.47
CA LEU A 253 13.41 5.00 -1.54
C LEU A 253 13.94 5.56 -0.21
N LEU A 254 13.35 5.20 0.93
CA LEU A 254 13.76 5.72 2.25
C LEU A 254 15.16 5.26 2.64
N TYR A 255 15.52 4.02 2.30
CA TYR A 255 16.86 3.51 2.56
C TYR A 255 17.92 4.20 1.69
N SER A 256 17.51 4.76 0.55
CA SER A 256 18.41 5.45 -0.37
C SER A 256 18.78 6.87 0.08
N ILE A 257 17.97 7.49 0.96
CA ILE A 257 18.22 8.82 1.52
C ILE A 257 18.87 8.77 2.91
N TYR A 258 18.91 7.60 3.53
CA TYR A 258 19.47 7.41 4.85
C TYR A 258 21.00 7.49 4.82
N PRO A 259 21.62 8.36 5.64
CA PRO A 259 23.07 8.44 5.73
C PRO A 259 23.63 7.32 6.60
N ASP A 260 24.75 6.75 6.18
CA ASP A 260 25.53 5.82 7.01
C ASP A 260 26.13 6.55 8.21
N SER A 261 26.10 5.92 9.39
CA SER A 261 26.51 6.55 10.65
C SER A 261 28.02 6.82 10.75
N THR A 262 28.84 6.09 9.98
CA THR A 262 30.30 6.22 9.99
C THR A 262 30.81 7.20 8.95
N THR A 263 30.25 7.15 7.74
CA THR A 263 30.69 7.98 6.61
C THR A 263 29.87 9.26 6.45
N GLY A 264 28.65 9.30 7.00
CA GLY A 264 27.71 10.41 6.82
C GLY A 264 27.16 10.53 5.39
N LEU A 265 27.41 9.55 4.53
CA LEU A 265 26.97 9.51 3.13
C LEU A 265 25.83 8.51 2.96
N THR A 266 24.92 8.81 2.04
CA THR A 266 23.88 7.86 1.63
C THR A 266 24.47 6.72 0.80
N THR A 267 23.67 5.67 0.56
CA THR A 267 24.05 4.59 -0.38
C THR A 267 24.32 5.09 -1.80
N LEU A 268 23.88 6.32 -2.11
CA LEU A 268 24.08 6.99 -3.39
C LEU A 268 25.34 7.88 -3.41
N GLY A 269 26.05 7.99 -2.29
CA GLY A 269 27.34 8.69 -2.20
C GLY A 269 27.26 10.20 -1.95
N PHE A 270 26.07 10.74 -1.64
CA PHE A 270 25.90 12.14 -1.27
C PHE A 270 25.56 12.30 0.22
N LYS A 271 25.82 13.48 0.80
CA LYS A 271 25.42 13.80 2.18
C LYS A 271 23.98 14.32 2.19
N SER A 272 23.05 13.59 2.83
CA SER A 272 21.65 14.01 2.94
C SER A 272 21.45 15.00 4.09
N ASP A 273 20.44 15.87 3.97
CA ASP A 273 19.98 16.70 5.08
C ASP A 273 19.26 15.83 6.11
N TRP A 274 19.81 15.76 7.32
CA TRP A 274 19.28 14.89 8.38
C TRP A 274 17.85 15.25 8.77
N GLY A 275 17.52 16.56 8.83
CA GLY A 275 16.16 17.01 9.17
C GLY A 275 15.13 16.52 8.16
N ALA A 276 15.45 16.60 6.86
CA ALA A 276 14.59 16.08 5.80
C ALA A 276 14.40 14.56 5.91
N VAL A 277 15.47 13.79 6.15
CA VAL A 277 15.39 12.33 6.34
C VAL A 277 14.50 11.98 7.53
N VAL A 278 14.68 12.66 8.67
CA VAL A 278 13.87 12.47 9.88
C VAL A 278 12.39 12.74 9.60
N MET A 279 12.07 13.84 8.90
CA MET A 279 10.67 14.15 8.55
C MET A 279 10.07 13.09 7.62
N ALA A 280 10.80 12.64 6.60
CA ALA A 280 10.34 11.58 5.71
C ALA A 280 10.04 10.29 6.49
N TYR A 281 10.91 9.94 7.45
CA TYR A 281 10.75 8.76 8.28
C TYR A 281 9.53 8.89 9.20
N PHE A 282 9.32 10.01 9.87
CA PHE A 282 8.13 10.23 10.72
C PHE A 282 6.83 10.19 9.92
N PHE A 283 6.78 10.78 8.74
CA PHE A 283 5.57 10.75 7.90
C PHE A 283 5.29 9.35 7.34
N MET A 284 6.32 8.60 6.96
CA MET A 284 6.15 7.19 6.59
C MET A 284 5.73 6.35 7.80
N GLN A 285 6.27 6.65 8.98
CA GLN A 285 5.92 5.97 10.23
C GLN A 285 4.43 6.14 10.56
N LEU A 286 3.92 7.37 10.42
CA LEU A 286 2.49 7.67 10.53
C LEU A 286 1.67 6.85 9.54
N HIS A 287 2.09 6.80 8.27
CA HIS A 287 1.40 6.00 7.25
C HIS A 287 1.36 4.52 7.61
N ILE A 288 2.50 3.91 7.92
CA ILE A 288 2.62 2.47 8.21
C ILE A 288 1.68 2.08 9.36
N THR A 289 1.65 2.86 10.44
CA THR A 289 0.78 2.60 11.60
C THR A 289 -0.70 2.62 11.21
N ILE A 290 -1.11 3.54 10.34
CA ILE A 290 -2.51 3.66 9.90
C ILE A 290 -2.86 2.56 8.90
N ALA A 291 -2.04 2.37 7.87
CA ALA A 291 -2.26 1.37 6.82
C ALA A 291 -2.28 -0.05 7.39
N PHE A 292 -1.51 -0.33 8.46
CA PHE A 292 -1.53 -1.60 9.19
C PHE A 292 -2.95 -1.98 9.64
N SER A 293 -3.67 -1.04 10.25
CA SER A 293 -5.05 -1.25 10.72
C SER A 293 -6.02 -1.51 9.56
N VAL A 294 -5.86 -0.79 8.44
CA VAL A 294 -6.71 -0.92 7.26
C VAL A 294 -6.58 -2.31 6.65
N ILE A 295 -5.35 -2.82 6.53
CA ILE A 295 -5.06 -4.13 5.94
C ILE A 295 -5.49 -5.28 6.87
N LEU A 296 -5.41 -5.11 8.19
CA LEU A 296 -5.84 -6.14 9.14
C LEU A 296 -7.36 -6.22 9.32
N ASN A 297 -8.11 -5.18 8.95
CA ASN A 297 -9.56 -5.13 9.16
C ASN A 297 -10.31 -6.37 8.63
N PRO A 298 -10.06 -6.89 7.40
CA PRO A 298 -10.70 -8.12 6.94
C PRO A 298 -10.38 -9.35 7.81
N ALA A 299 -9.16 -9.43 8.34
CA ALA A 299 -8.74 -10.53 9.21
C ALA A 299 -9.42 -10.44 10.58
N PHE A 300 -9.50 -9.24 11.18
CA PHE A 300 -10.25 -9.02 12.42
C PHE A 300 -11.73 -9.35 12.26
N TYR A 301 -12.35 -8.92 11.16
CA TYR A 301 -13.74 -9.26 10.87
C TYR A 301 -13.97 -10.78 10.78
N LEU A 302 -13.05 -11.52 10.16
CA LEU A 302 -13.11 -12.99 10.12
C LEU A 302 -12.87 -13.62 11.50
N ALA A 303 -11.92 -13.09 12.28
CA ALA A 303 -11.62 -13.57 13.63
C ALA A 303 -12.80 -13.34 14.59
N GLU A 304 -13.42 -12.16 14.57
CA GLU A 304 -14.64 -11.85 15.33
C GLU A 304 -15.79 -12.79 14.94
N ARG A 305 -15.91 -13.13 13.65
CA ARG A 305 -16.92 -14.07 13.17
C ARG A 305 -16.69 -15.50 13.66
N LEU A 306 -15.44 -15.94 13.75
CA LEU A 306 -15.07 -17.30 14.15
C LEU A 306 -15.03 -17.46 15.68
N VAL A 307 -14.39 -16.52 16.39
CA VAL A 307 -14.10 -16.62 17.82
C VAL A 307 -15.24 -16.03 18.66
N LEU A 308 -15.70 -14.83 18.32
CA LEU A 308 -16.74 -14.13 19.09
C LEU A 308 -18.15 -14.46 18.58
N LYS A 309 -18.28 -15.23 17.51
CA LYS A 309 -19.55 -15.55 16.82
C LYS A 309 -20.35 -14.31 16.41
N MET A 310 -19.67 -13.18 16.20
CA MET A 310 -20.30 -11.97 15.66
C MET A 310 -20.51 -12.12 14.15
N HIS A 311 -21.40 -11.34 13.54
CA HIS A 311 -21.56 -11.32 12.07
C HIS A 311 -21.87 -12.66 11.38
N GLN A 312 -22.50 -13.61 12.07
CA GLN A 312 -22.90 -14.89 11.47
C GLN A 312 -23.93 -14.69 10.35
N LYS A 313 -23.95 -15.62 9.40
CA LYS A 313 -25.02 -15.70 8.39
C LYS A 313 -26.31 -16.02 9.15
N LYS A 314 -27.33 -15.18 9.01
CA LYS A 314 -28.67 -15.53 9.47
C LYS A 314 -29.24 -16.54 8.47
N GLU A 315 -29.98 -17.53 8.95
CA GLU A 315 -30.53 -18.62 8.12
C GLU A 315 -31.54 -18.15 7.05
N ASP A 316 -31.99 -16.89 7.10
CA ASP A 316 -32.98 -16.29 6.20
C ASP A 316 -32.42 -15.30 5.15
N ASP A 317 -31.10 -15.30 4.85
CA ASP A 317 -30.42 -14.48 3.81
C ASP A 317 -29.67 -15.36 2.77
#